data_AF-A0A925SWY0-F1
#
_entry.id   AF-A0A925SWY0-F1
#
_cell.length_a   1.000
_cell.length_b   1.000
_cell.length_c   1.000
_cell.angle_alpha   90.00
_cell.angle_beta   90.00
_cell.angle_gamma   90.00
#
_symmetry.space_group_name_H-M   'P 1'
#
loop_
_entity.id
_entity.type
_entity.pdbx_description
1 polymer ?
#
loop_
_entity_poly.entity_id
_entity_poly.type
_entity_poly.pdbx_seq_one_letter_code
_entity_poly.pdbx_strand_id
1 'polypeptide(L)'
;METARALAASVAASLAFAASAMAAPAPQTDASHLATQYSEWAGGQSNADALVAGLRNGAPVTLVTNGADRSVSIAGFTPTAPMSYGAVSTALSTAQRSLAKLGISQPNAEQIQAALIGGEVVTSNGALVPVRGSVASRGGSGPVASR
;
A
#
# COMPACT_ATOMS: atom_id res chain seq x y z
N MET A 1 20.41 71.66 27.72
CA MET A 1 20.23 72.80 26.81
C MET A 1 20.71 72.34 25.44
N GLU A 2 19.86 72.53 24.42
CA GLU A 2 20.21 72.65 22.98
C GLU A 2 20.84 71.42 22.29
N THR A 3 20.51 71.05 21.05
CA THR A 3 19.62 71.59 20.02
C THR A 3 19.40 70.52 18.94
N ALA A 4 18.22 70.54 18.32
CA ALA A 4 17.82 69.73 17.17
C ALA A 4 18.47 70.18 15.84
N ARG A 5 18.62 69.22 14.90
CA ARG A 5 18.28 69.29 13.43
C ARG A 5 18.89 68.06 12.71
N ALA A 6 18.08 67.14 12.17
CA ALA A 6 17.53 67.12 10.78
C ALA A 6 18.65 66.91 9.74
N LEU A 7 18.65 65.97 8.78
CA LEU A 7 17.65 65.31 7.95
C LEU A 7 18.31 64.09 7.27
N ALA A 8 17.51 63.09 6.87
CA ALA A 8 17.50 62.46 5.54
C ALA A 8 17.17 60.96 5.62
N ALA A 9 16.03 60.60 5.02
CA ALA A 9 15.73 59.39 4.26
C ALA A 9 16.43 58.08 4.68
N SER A 10 15.69 57.00 4.97
CA SER A 10 15.14 56.22 3.86
C SER A 10 14.01 55.30 4.34
N VAL A 11 12.87 55.41 3.66
CA VAL A 11 11.83 54.39 3.63
C VAL A 11 12.39 53.20 2.84
N ALA A 12 12.49 52.04 3.46
CA ALA A 12 12.60 50.76 2.76
C ALA A 12 11.91 49.69 3.61
N ALA A 13 10.60 49.60 3.42
CA ALA A 13 9.86 48.41 3.76
C ALA A 13 10.42 47.23 2.95
N SER A 14 10.78 46.15 3.62
CA SER A 14 11.01 44.86 2.95
C SER A 14 10.29 43.79 3.74
N LEU A 15 9.08 43.49 3.27
CA LEU A 15 8.28 42.33 3.65
C LEU A 15 9.10 41.06 3.41
N ALA A 16 9.45 40.35 4.48
CA ALA A 16 9.93 38.99 4.40
C ALA A 16 8.76 38.08 4.00
N PHE A 17 8.47 38.00 2.70
CA PHE A 17 7.55 37.00 2.16
C PHE A 17 8.27 35.65 2.22
N ALA A 18 7.81 34.77 3.11
CA ALA A 18 8.25 33.39 3.19
C ALA A 18 8.00 32.72 1.83
N ALA A 19 9.07 32.51 1.07
CA ALA A 19 9.03 31.63 -0.09
C ALA A 19 8.93 30.19 0.42
N SER A 20 7.72 29.75 0.75
CA SER A 20 7.41 28.32 0.78
C SER A 20 7.56 27.85 -0.66
N ALA A 21 8.76 27.37 -1.00
CA ALA A 21 8.98 26.61 -2.21
C ALA A 21 8.01 25.42 -2.15
N MET A 22 6.89 25.53 -2.86
CA MET A 22 6.01 24.41 -3.14
C MET A 22 6.85 23.44 -3.97
N ALA A 23 7.56 22.53 -3.29
CA ALA A 23 8.19 21.40 -3.94
C ALA A 23 7.07 20.69 -4.67
N ALA A 24 7.06 20.79 -6.00
CA ALA A 24 6.17 19.98 -6.82
C ALA A 24 6.38 18.53 -6.36
N PRO A 25 5.30 17.77 -6.07
CA PRO A 25 5.46 16.37 -5.75
C PRO A 25 6.28 15.73 -6.87
N ALA A 26 7.36 15.04 -6.51
CA ALA A 26 8.17 14.28 -7.46
C ALA A 26 7.23 13.43 -8.33
N PRO A 27 7.55 13.20 -9.62
CA PRO A 27 6.69 12.41 -10.49
C PRO A 27 6.42 11.06 -9.83
N GLN A 28 5.16 10.82 -9.45
CA GLN A 28 4.76 9.56 -8.85
C GLN A 28 4.88 8.49 -9.92
N THR A 29 5.75 7.50 -9.69
CA THR A 29 5.84 6.34 -10.56
C THR A 29 4.53 5.54 -10.51
N ASP A 30 4.19 4.80 -11.57
CA ASP A 30 3.02 3.89 -11.57
C ASP A 30 3.00 2.96 -10.35
N ALA A 31 4.18 2.56 -9.87
CA ALA A 31 4.34 1.77 -8.67
C ALA A 31 3.85 2.50 -7.42
N SER A 32 4.27 3.76 -7.22
CA SER A 32 3.88 4.58 -6.08
C SER A 32 2.38 4.88 -6.09
N HIS A 33 1.79 5.12 -7.26
CA HIS A 33 0.36 5.36 -7.40
C HIS A 33 -0.45 4.11 -7.01
N LEU A 34 -0.06 2.93 -7.50
CA LEU A 34 -0.67 1.65 -7.10
C LEU A 34 -0.49 1.40 -5.60
N ALA A 35 0.72 1.56 -5.05
CA ALA A 35 0.97 1.32 -3.64
C ALA A 35 0.08 2.21 -2.74
N THR A 36 -0.05 3.49 -3.06
CA THR A 36 -0.94 4.40 -2.32
C THR A 36 -2.41 3.98 -2.43
N GLN A 37 -2.89 3.65 -3.63
CA GLN A 37 -4.26 3.18 -3.86
C GLN A 37 -4.62 1.93 -3.04
N TYR A 38 -3.68 0.98 -2.93
CA TYR A 38 -3.91 -0.30 -2.26
C TYR A 38 -3.41 -0.33 -0.82
N SER A 39 -2.90 0.80 -0.28
CA SER A 39 -2.31 0.87 1.06
C SER A 39 -3.30 0.48 2.17
N GLU A 40 -4.51 1.04 2.15
CA GLU A 40 -5.56 0.70 3.13
C GLU A 40 -6.00 -0.75 3.01
N TRP A 41 -6.11 -1.25 1.77
CA TRP A 41 -6.50 -2.63 1.48
C TRP A 41 -5.41 -3.64 1.87
N ALA A 42 -4.13 -3.29 1.68
CA ALA A 42 -2.99 -4.14 2.01
C ALA A 42 -2.61 -4.10 3.51
N GLY A 43 -3.31 -3.30 4.33
CA GLY A 43 -3.01 -3.11 5.74
C GLY A 43 -1.81 -2.19 6.01
N GLY A 44 -1.42 -1.36 5.05
CA GLY A 44 -0.41 -0.31 5.19
C GLY A 44 0.40 -0.04 3.92
N GLN A 45 1.08 1.11 3.89
CA GLN A 45 1.93 1.52 2.76
C GLN A 45 3.09 0.55 2.51
N SER A 46 3.76 0.04 3.56
CA SER A 46 4.87 -0.91 3.42
C SER A 46 4.45 -2.22 2.74
N ASN A 47 3.25 -2.72 3.07
CA ASN A 47 2.71 -3.94 2.46
C ASN A 47 2.37 -3.72 0.98
N ALA A 48 1.77 -2.57 0.66
CA ALA A 48 1.43 -2.23 -0.72
C ALA A 48 2.68 -2.04 -1.59
N ASP A 49 3.73 -1.41 -1.06
CA ASP A 49 5.02 -1.30 -1.73
C ASP A 49 5.64 -2.67 -1.98
N ALA A 50 5.69 -3.53 -0.95
CA ALA A 50 6.20 -4.89 -1.06
C ALA A 50 5.42 -5.72 -2.09
N LEU A 51 4.09 -5.59 -2.15
CA LEU A 51 3.25 -6.24 -3.15
C LEU A 51 3.58 -5.80 -4.57
N VAL A 52 3.59 -4.49 -4.80
CA VAL A 52 3.82 -3.93 -6.13
C VAL A 52 5.24 -4.25 -6.60
N ALA A 53 6.24 -4.06 -5.74
CA ALA A 53 7.62 -4.38 -6.03
C ALA A 53 7.84 -5.89 -6.25
N GLY A 54 7.26 -6.74 -5.40
CA GLY A 54 7.43 -8.19 -5.50
C GLY A 54 6.74 -8.78 -6.73
N LEU A 55 5.50 -8.37 -7.03
CA LEU A 55 4.80 -8.78 -8.26
C LEU A 55 5.50 -8.26 -9.52
N ARG A 56 6.03 -7.03 -9.48
CA ARG A 56 6.78 -6.45 -10.60
C ARG A 56 8.07 -7.20 -10.89
N ASN A 57 8.85 -7.50 -9.85
CA ASN A 57 10.18 -8.08 -9.99
C ASN A 57 10.19 -9.61 -9.94
N GLY A 58 9.04 -10.25 -9.66
CA GLY A 58 8.99 -11.69 -9.37
C GLY A 58 9.74 -12.04 -8.07
N ALA A 59 9.81 -11.09 -7.14
CA ALA A 59 10.51 -11.22 -5.87
C ALA A 59 9.55 -11.70 -4.76
N PRO A 60 10.08 -12.35 -3.70
CA PRO A 60 9.26 -12.75 -2.56
C PRO A 60 8.58 -11.54 -1.92
N VAL A 61 7.28 -11.64 -1.70
CA VAL A 61 6.44 -10.68 -0.99
C VAL A 61 6.20 -11.20 0.41
N THR A 62 6.32 -10.33 1.41
CA THR A 62 5.88 -10.61 2.78
C THR A 62 4.93 -9.51 3.22
N LEU A 63 3.79 -9.94 3.74
CA LEU A 63 2.70 -9.08 4.20
C LEU A 63 2.55 -9.24 5.70
N VAL A 64 2.44 -8.13 6.39
CA VAL A 64 2.20 -8.09 7.84
C VAL A 64 1.03 -7.16 8.10
N THR A 65 -0.12 -7.72 8.45
CA THR A 65 -1.33 -6.92 8.74
C THR A 65 -1.72 -7.06 10.20
N ASN A 66 -2.18 -5.96 10.79
CA ASN A 66 -2.73 -5.93 12.13
C ASN A 66 -4.25 -5.93 12.05
N GLY A 67 -4.90 -6.95 12.62
CA GLY A 67 -6.34 -7.01 12.78
C GLY A 67 -6.83 -6.07 13.89
N ALA A 68 -8.13 -5.78 13.87
CA ALA A 68 -8.78 -4.91 14.87
C ALA A 68 -8.59 -5.42 16.32
N ASP A 69 -8.49 -6.73 16.52
CA ASP A 69 -8.26 -7.38 17.82
C ASP A 69 -6.79 -7.38 18.27
N ARG A 70 -5.92 -6.60 17.61
CA ARG A 70 -4.44 -6.63 17.74
C ARG A 70 -3.78 -7.93 17.29
N SER A 71 -4.52 -8.83 16.64
CA SER A 71 -3.97 -10.03 16.02
C SER A 71 -3.03 -9.64 14.87
N VAL A 72 -1.84 -10.25 14.82
CA VAL A 72 -0.89 -10.07 13.71
C VAL A 72 -1.04 -11.25 12.77
N SER A 73 -1.36 -10.97 11.51
CA SER A 73 -1.38 -11.99 10.44
C SER A 73 -0.19 -11.72 9.52
N ILE A 74 0.56 -12.79 9.23
CA ILE A 74 1.76 -12.76 8.41
C ILE A 74 1.57 -13.76 7.29
N ALA A 75 1.75 -13.31 6.05
CA ALA A 75 1.66 -14.15 4.88
C ALA A 75 2.77 -13.79 3.90
N GLY A 76 3.20 -14.76 3.10
CA GLY A 76 4.32 -14.56 2.20
C GLY A 76 4.25 -15.47 0.99
N PHE A 77 4.60 -14.92 -0.15
CA PHE A 77 4.55 -15.65 -1.40
C PHE A 77 5.52 -15.15 -2.45
N THR A 78 5.80 -16.01 -3.43
CA THR A 78 6.71 -15.70 -4.52
C THR A 78 6.01 -15.88 -5.86
N PRO A 79 5.83 -14.81 -6.64
CA PRO A 79 5.29 -14.89 -8.00
C PRO A 79 6.16 -15.81 -8.87
N THR A 80 5.57 -16.56 -9.81
CA THR A 80 6.36 -17.42 -10.70
C THR A 80 7.18 -16.64 -11.73
N ALA A 81 6.75 -15.42 -12.06
CA ALA A 81 7.36 -14.56 -13.06
C ALA A 81 7.10 -13.08 -12.77
N PRO A 82 7.99 -12.17 -13.18
CA PRO A 82 7.77 -10.73 -13.10
C PRO A 82 6.56 -10.29 -13.94
N MET A 83 5.74 -9.40 -13.39
CA MET A 83 4.51 -8.91 -14.03
C MET A 83 4.63 -7.45 -14.51
N SER A 84 3.90 -7.12 -15.57
CA SER A 84 3.74 -5.72 -16.00
C SER A 84 2.85 -4.95 -15.03
N TYR A 85 3.03 -3.63 -14.86
CA TYR A 85 2.20 -2.81 -13.96
C TYR A 85 0.68 -2.95 -14.24
N GLY A 86 0.28 -3.08 -15.52
CA GLY A 86 -1.11 -3.35 -15.87
C GLY A 86 -1.62 -4.72 -15.39
N ALA A 87 -0.76 -5.74 -15.41
CA ALA A 87 -1.08 -7.07 -14.88
C ALA A 87 -1.15 -7.04 -13.34
N VAL A 88 -0.23 -6.32 -12.67
CA VAL A 88 -0.26 -6.10 -11.22
C VAL A 88 -1.56 -5.41 -10.80
N SER A 89 -1.94 -4.31 -11.46
CA SER A 89 -3.19 -3.60 -11.19
C SER A 89 -4.42 -4.48 -11.40
N THR A 90 -4.45 -5.26 -12.50
CA THR A 90 -5.56 -6.16 -12.80
C THR A 90 -5.68 -7.28 -11.75
N ALA A 91 -4.56 -7.85 -11.31
CA ALA A 91 -4.52 -8.86 -10.27
C ALA A 91 -4.99 -8.30 -8.92
N LEU A 92 -4.46 -7.14 -8.50
CA LEU A 92 -4.85 -6.47 -7.26
C LEU A 92 -6.35 -6.08 -7.28
N SER A 93 -6.85 -5.53 -8.38
CA SER A 93 -8.27 -5.21 -8.53
C SER A 93 -9.16 -6.47 -8.48
N THR A 94 -8.74 -7.55 -9.13
CA THR A 94 -9.47 -8.83 -9.09
C THR A 94 -9.49 -9.41 -7.67
N ALA A 95 -8.35 -9.42 -6.99
CA ALA A 95 -8.22 -9.87 -5.61
C ALA A 95 -9.10 -9.04 -4.66
N GLN A 96 -9.03 -7.71 -4.76
CA GLN A 96 -9.86 -6.79 -3.98
C GLN A 96 -11.35 -7.05 -4.21
N ARG A 97 -11.79 -7.21 -5.46
CA ARG A 97 -13.20 -7.49 -5.80
C ARG A 97 -13.64 -8.86 -5.29
N SER A 98 -12.78 -9.88 -5.34
CA SER A 98 -13.08 -11.20 -4.78
C SER A 98 -13.28 -11.14 -3.27
N LEU A 99 -12.42 -10.44 -2.54
CA LEU A 99 -12.57 -10.26 -1.08
C LEU A 99 -13.78 -9.40 -0.71
N ALA A 100 -14.03 -8.33 -1.47
CA ALA A 100 -15.21 -7.48 -1.28
C ALA A 100 -16.53 -8.26 -1.48
N LYS A 101 -16.59 -9.19 -2.44
CA LYS A 101 -17.74 -10.10 -2.62
C LYS A 101 -17.99 -11.01 -1.42
N LEU A 102 -16.95 -11.31 -0.65
CA LEU A 102 -17.03 -12.09 0.59
C LEU A 102 -17.34 -11.21 1.81
N GLY A 103 -17.55 -9.90 1.62
CA GLY A 103 -17.79 -8.93 2.70
C GLY A 103 -16.52 -8.49 3.44
N ILE A 104 -15.34 -8.78 2.90
CA ILE A 104 -14.05 -8.45 3.52
C ILE A 104 -13.55 -7.12 2.93
N SER A 105 -13.81 -6.03 3.64
CA SER A 105 -13.34 -4.68 3.24
C SER A 105 -11.91 -4.37 3.71
N GLN A 106 -11.50 -4.93 4.86
CA GLN A 106 -10.16 -4.80 5.41
C GLN A 106 -9.54 -6.20 5.55
N PRO A 107 -8.89 -6.71 4.50
CA PRO A 107 -8.36 -8.05 4.54
C PRO A 107 -7.06 -8.12 5.35
N ASN A 108 -6.79 -9.30 5.90
CA ASN A 108 -5.51 -9.62 6.52
C ASN A 108 -4.52 -10.21 5.50
N ALA A 109 -3.26 -10.39 5.90
CA ALA A 109 -2.17 -10.85 5.06
C ALA A 109 -2.50 -12.19 4.38
N GLU A 110 -3.07 -13.14 5.11
CA GLU A 110 -3.45 -14.46 4.60
C GLU A 110 -4.58 -14.36 3.55
N GLN A 111 -5.56 -13.51 3.80
CA GLN A 111 -6.66 -13.25 2.86
C GLN A 111 -6.17 -12.59 1.58
N ILE A 112 -5.24 -11.63 1.67
CA ILE A 112 -4.61 -11.00 0.51
C ILE A 112 -3.82 -12.04 -0.29
N GLN A 113 -3.01 -12.87 0.37
CA GLN A 113 -2.25 -13.95 -0.27
C GLN A 113 -3.18 -14.90 -1.03
N ALA A 114 -4.24 -15.39 -0.38
CA ALA A 114 -5.18 -16.32 -0.98
C ALA A 114 -5.96 -15.68 -2.14
N ALA A 115 -6.31 -14.39 -2.07
CA ALA A 115 -6.95 -13.69 -3.17
C ALA A 115 -6.03 -13.47 -4.39
N LEU A 116 -4.72 -13.38 -4.17
CA LEU A 116 -3.73 -13.21 -5.23
C LEU A 116 -3.35 -14.54 -5.86
N ILE A 117 -2.97 -15.54 -5.07
CA ILE A 117 -2.42 -16.81 -5.59
C ILE A 117 -3.49 -17.88 -5.77
N GLY A 118 -4.60 -17.73 -5.06
CA GLY A 118 -5.57 -18.78 -4.86
C GLY A 118 -5.30 -19.51 -3.55
N GLY A 119 -6.36 -20.03 -2.96
CA GLY A 119 -6.31 -20.68 -1.66
C GLY A 119 -7.66 -20.60 -0.97
N GLU A 120 -7.68 -20.86 0.32
CA GLU A 120 -8.87 -20.75 1.15
C GLU A 120 -8.76 -19.47 1.98
N VAL A 121 -9.83 -18.68 2.02
CA VAL A 121 -9.92 -17.51 2.91
C VAL A 121 -10.91 -17.80 4.03
N VAL A 122 -10.50 -17.50 5.25
CA VAL A 122 -11.41 -17.46 6.39
C VAL A 122 -12.17 -16.14 6.31
N THR A 123 -13.48 -16.21 6.07
CA THR A 123 -14.35 -15.04 6.11
C THR A 123 -14.65 -14.61 7.54
N SER A 124 -15.16 -13.39 7.75
CA SER A 124 -15.55 -12.88 9.07
C SER A 124 -16.59 -13.78 9.80
N ASN A 125 -17.30 -14.64 9.06
CA ASN A 125 -18.24 -15.61 9.59
C ASN A 125 -17.58 -16.94 9.99
N GLY A 126 -16.25 -17.05 9.93
CA GLY A 126 -15.50 -18.28 10.18
C GLY A 126 -15.59 -19.31 9.04
N ALA A 127 -16.28 -19.00 7.95
CA ALA A 127 -16.40 -19.91 6.82
C ALA A 127 -15.15 -19.86 5.95
N LEU A 128 -14.56 -21.03 5.68
CA LEU A 128 -13.51 -21.23 4.70
C LEU A 128 -14.12 -21.20 3.30
N VAL A 129 -13.73 -20.22 2.49
CA VAL A 129 -14.20 -20.09 1.11
C VAL A 129 -13.01 -20.23 0.16
N PRO A 130 -13.05 -21.14 -0.82
CA PRO A 130 -12.02 -21.22 -1.83
C PRO A 130 -12.09 -19.99 -2.74
N VAL A 131 -10.99 -19.26 -2.84
CA VAL A 131 -10.81 -18.15 -3.79
C VAL A 131 -9.88 -18.58 -4.91
N ARG A 132 -10.27 -18.22 -6.13
CA ARG A 132 -9.45 -18.45 -7.31
C ARG A 132 -8.40 -17.34 -7.41
N GLY A 133 -7.14 -17.74 -7.46
CA GLY A 133 -6.02 -16.83 -7.63
C GLY A 133 -6.05 -16.09 -8.96
N SER A 134 -5.60 -14.85 -8.93
CA SER A 134 -5.37 -14.01 -10.11
C SER A 134 -3.90 -14.03 -10.58
N VAL A 135 -2.99 -14.57 -9.76
CA VAL A 135 -1.55 -14.62 -9.96
C VAL A 135 -1.06 -16.06 -9.86
N ALA A 136 -0.27 -16.50 -10.84
CA ALA A 136 0.46 -17.76 -10.72
C ALA A 136 1.66 -17.57 -9.77
N SER A 137 1.74 -18.36 -8.70
CA SER A 137 2.85 -18.29 -7.72
C SER A 137 3.43 -19.68 -7.47
N ARG A 138 4.75 -19.76 -7.18
CA ARG A 138 5.46 -21.04 -7.01
C ARG A 138 5.34 -21.61 -5.59
N GLY A 139 4.68 -20.89 -4.68
CA GLY A 139 4.44 -21.32 -3.33
C GLY A 139 3.46 -20.38 -2.66
N GLY A 140 2.46 -20.97 -2.01
CA GLY A 140 1.62 -20.33 -1.01
C GLY A 140 1.64 -21.26 0.20
N SER A 141 2.04 -20.73 1.35
CA SER A 141 1.82 -21.42 2.61
C SER A 141 0.31 -21.53 2.78
N GLY A 142 -0.26 -22.70 2.50
CA GLY A 142 -1.66 -22.98 2.80
C GLY A 142 -1.93 -22.80 4.31
N PRO A 143 -3.20 -22.66 4.72
CA PRO A 143 -3.52 -22.50 6.13
C PRO A 143 -2.86 -23.64 6.90
N VAL A 144 -2.01 -23.28 7.87
CA VAL A 144 -1.48 -24.23 8.82
C VAL A 144 -2.68 -24.74 9.62
N ALA A 145 -3.27 -25.83 9.14
CA ALA A 145 -4.22 -26.60 9.91
C ALA A 145 -3.46 -27.09 11.14
N SER A 146 -3.64 -26.41 12.26
CA SER A 146 -3.27 -26.91 13.58
C SER A 146 -3.91 -28.29 13.72
N ARG A 147 -3.07 -29.32 13.69
CA ARG A 147 -3.43 -30.67 14.10
C ARG A 147 -3.16 -30.83 15.58
#